data_AF-D6TWZ4-F1
#
_entry.id   AF-D6TWZ4-F1
#
_cell.length_a   1.000
_cell.length_b   1.000
_cell.length_c   1.000
_cell.angle_alpha   90.00
_cell.angle_beta   90.00
_cell.angle_gamma   90.00
#
_symmetry.space_group_name_H-M   'P 1'
#
loop_
_entity.id
_entity.type
_entity.pdbx_description
1 polymer ?
#
loop_
_entity_poly.entity_id
_entity_poly.type
_entity_poly.pdbx_seq_one_letter_code
_entity_poly.pdbx_strand_id
1 'polypeptide(L)'
;MHLFSSSLHTQVGTQEQSEERILEQYAERQALSAVRGANFTQCLALHQLPADLELVDPRGRSFLLHGKDLCNERTWNKFLASLPHPVNLLSLTQNAEPLARLYRTWLITKYTQRYRWLSTPAHIHWFEQVTALAVIRKVMEAKHHAWTYEQNEHAFADAWCATEMSNLMVLSAMTAEIAKAIHHIVKQPEQAKEMIEQLFDAQATHLRENPFHMRQPLPPLPPLPEGVALPQALLPRIAHHTEEAEASSSVSGKE
;
A
#
# COMPACT_ATOMS: atom_id res chain seq x y z
N MET A 1 -5.94 -17.85 -56.56
CA MET A 1 -4.77 -17.44 -55.74
C MET A 1 -4.73 -15.93 -55.81
N HIS A 2 -4.82 -15.10 -54.78
CA HIS A 2 -4.51 -15.14 -53.35
C HIS A 2 -5.48 -14.20 -52.65
N LEU A 3 -6.12 -14.59 -51.54
CA LEU A 3 -6.63 -13.67 -50.50
C LEU A 3 -6.97 -14.48 -49.23
N PHE A 4 -5.98 -14.76 -48.37
CA PHE A 4 -6.19 -15.12 -46.96
C PHE A 4 -4.85 -14.96 -46.22
N SER A 5 -4.52 -13.75 -45.77
CA SER A 5 -3.37 -13.54 -44.87
C SER A 5 -3.48 -12.23 -44.08
N SER A 6 -4.63 -11.99 -43.42
CA SER A 6 -4.82 -10.80 -42.57
C SER A 6 -5.54 -11.06 -41.24
N SER A 7 -5.70 -12.31 -40.81
CA SER A 7 -6.41 -12.64 -39.55
C SER A 7 -5.51 -13.04 -38.38
N LEU A 8 -4.21 -13.23 -38.58
CA LEU A 8 -3.29 -13.71 -37.53
C LEU A 8 -2.68 -12.60 -36.65
N HIS A 9 -2.55 -11.36 -37.14
CA HIS A 9 -1.93 -10.27 -36.35
C HIS A 9 -2.91 -9.55 -35.41
N THR A 10 -4.22 -9.57 -35.68
CA THR A 10 -5.21 -8.90 -34.83
C THR A 10 -5.60 -9.73 -33.59
N GLN A 11 -5.49 -11.06 -33.66
CA GLN A 11 -5.81 -11.96 -32.55
C GLN A 11 -4.74 -12.00 -31.45
N VAL A 12 -3.46 -11.86 -31.81
CA VAL A 12 -2.35 -11.86 -30.83
C VAL A 12 -2.42 -10.63 -29.92
N GLY A 13 -2.66 -9.44 -30.50
CA GLY A 13 -2.76 -8.20 -29.71
C GLY A 13 -3.99 -8.12 -28.79
N THR A 14 -5.09 -8.83 -29.12
CA THR A 14 -6.28 -8.89 -28.24
C THR A 14 -6.09 -9.89 -27.10
N GLN A 15 -5.33 -10.96 -27.31
CA GLN A 15 -5.02 -11.93 -26.26
C GLN A 15 -4.02 -11.37 -25.24
N GLU A 16 -2.93 -10.76 -25.68
CA GLU A 16 -1.92 -10.16 -24.78
C GLU A 16 -2.54 -9.04 -23.91
N GLN A 17 -3.36 -8.16 -24.50
CA GLN A 17 -4.08 -7.12 -23.75
C GLN A 17 -5.08 -7.70 -22.74
N SER A 18 -5.69 -8.84 -23.05
CA SER A 18 -6.58 -9.54 -22.13
C SER A 18 -5.81 -10.16 -20.97
N GLU A 19 -4.64 -10.75 -21.22
CA GLU A 19 -3.79 -11.36 -20.20
C GLU A 19 -3.20 -10.30 -19.25
N GLU A 20 -2.68 -9.19 -19.77
CA GLU A 20 -2.20 -8.06 -18.97
C GLU A 20 -3.28 -7.50 -18.05
N ARG A 21 -4.51 -7.37 -18.56
CA ARG A 21 -5.65 -6.90 -17.76
C ARG A 21 -5.98 -7.87 -16.63
N ILE A 22 -6.01 -9.18 -16.90
CA ILE A 22 -6.27 -10.19 -15.87
C ILE A 22 -5.20 -10.12 -14.77
N LEU A 23 -3.93 -10.00 -15.15
CA LEU A 23 -2.82 -9.87 -14.19
C LEU A 23 -2.96 -8.63 -13.32
N GLU A 24 -3.33 -7.50 -13.91
CA GLU A 24 -3.57 -6.28 -13.17
C GLU A 24 -4.75 -6.42 -12.21
N GLN A 25 -5.83 -7.12 -12.57
CA GLN A 25 -6.94 -7.42 -11.65
C GLN A 25 -6.49 -8.22 -10.42
N TYR A 26 -5.68 -9.26 -10.63
CA TYR A 26 -5.10 -10.02 -9.53
C TYR A 26 -4.17 -9.16 -8.66
N ALA A 27 -3.34 -8.34 -9.29
CA ALA A 27 -2.44 -7.42 -8.60
C ALA A 27 -3.21 -6.41 -7.74
N GLU A 28 -4.30 -5.84 -8.26
CA GLU A 28 -5.16 -4.89 -7.54
C GLU A 28 -5.83 -5.53 -6.33
N ARG A 29 -6.33 -6.77 -6.46
CA ARG A 29 -6.94 -7.49 -5.31
C ARG A 29 -5.92 -7.77 -4.22
N GLN A 30 -4.72 -8.20 -4.59
CA GLN A 30 -3.65 -8.41 -3.61
C GLN A 30 -3.21 -7.09 -2.96
N ALA A 31 -3.02 -6.05 -3.77
CA ALA A 31 -2.68 -4.72 -3.29
C ALA A 31 -3.73 -4.21 -2.30
N LEU A 32 -5.01 -4.29 -2.64
CA LEU A 32 -6.12 -3.91 -1.77
C LEU A 32 -6.08 -4.69 -0.45
N SER A 33 -5.91 -6.01 -0.48
CA SER A 33 -5.78 -6.82 0.73
C SER A 33 -4.59 -6.36 1.60
N ALA A 34 -3.48 -6.00 0.96
CA ALA A 34 -2.29 -5.52 1.66
C ALA A 34 -2.49 -4.11 2.27
N VAL A 35 -3.28 -3.24 1.64
CA VAL A 35 -3.42 -1.83 2.04
C VAL A 35 -4.78 -1.47 2.63
N ARG A 36 -5.63 -2.45 2.96
CA ARG A 36 -6.99 -2.28 3.53
C ARG A 36 -7.08 -1.54 4.88
N GLY A 37 -5.97 -1.06 5.43
CA GLY A 37 -5.95 -0.25 6.64
C GLY A 37 -6.29 1.22 6.31
N ALA A 38 -7.16 1.85 7.09
CA ALA A 38 -7.59 3.23 6.85
C ALA A 38 -6.40 4.20 6.84
N ASN A 39 -5.39 3.98 7.69
CA ASN A 39 -4.13 4.70 7.66
C ASN A 39 -2.91 3.76 7.52
N PHE A 40 -1.75 4.32 7.20
CA PHE A 40 -0.58 3.51 6.90
C PHE A 40 -0.09 2.70 8.12
N THR A 41 -0.25 3.23 9.33
CA THR A 41 0.07 2.48 10.57
C THR A 41 -0.80 1.23 10.71
N GLN A 42 -2.09 1.30 10.34
CA GLN A 42 -2.95 0.12 10.31
C GLN A 42 -2.55 -0.86 9.21
N CYS A 43 -2.07 -0.39 8.06
CA CYS A 43 -1.48 -1.27 7.05
C CYS A 43 -0.28 -2.04 7.63
N LEU A 44 0.62 -1.37 8.34
CA LEU A 44 1.77 -2.03 8.99
C LEU A 44 1.31 -3.12 9.99
N ALA A 45 0.32 -2.80 10.82
CA ALA A 45 -0.24 -3.75 11.79
C ALA A 45 -0.84 -5.00 11.13
N LEU A 46 -1.52 -4.86 9.98
CA LEU A 46 -2.07 -5.99 9.22
C LEU A 46 -1.01 -6.97 8.73
N HIS A 47 0.22 -6.49 8.50
CA HIS A 47 1.38 -7.30 8.09
C HIS A 47 2.29 -7.65 9.25
N GLN A 48 1.88 -7.40 10.50
CA GLN A 48 2.69 -7.64 11.71
C GLN A 48 4.05 -6.91 11.68
N LEU A 49 4.09 -5.75 11.00
CA LEU A 49 5.28 -4.91 10.92
C LEU A 49 5.26 -3.89 12.07
N PRO A 50 6.36 -3.73 12.82
CA PRO A 50 6.51 -2.64 13.77
C PRO A 50 6.26 -1.28 13.10
N ALA A 51 5.46 -0.44 13.75
CA ALA A 51 5.17 0.91 13.25
C ALA A 51 6.43 1.80 13.20
N ASP A 52 7.36 1.56 14.13
CA ASP A 52 8.59 2.29 14.31
C ASP A 52 9.77 1.32 14.38
N LEU A 53 10.92 1.76 13.86
CA LEU A 53 12.18 1.04 13.94
C LEU A 53 13.17 1.85 14.77
N GLU A 54 13.73 1.26 15.83
CA GLU A 54 14.78 1.89 16.61
C GLU A 54 16.13 1.78 15.89
N LEU A 55 16.82 2.90 15.75
CA LEU A 55 18.11 3.00 15.07
C LEU A 55 19.11 3.76 15.94
N VAL A 56 20.39 3.48 15.75
CA VAL A 56 21.49 4.16 16.46
C VAL A 56 22.31 4.94 15.44
N ASP A 57 22.50 6.24 15.68
CA ASP A 57 23.36 7.08 14.85
C ASP A 57 24.86 6.77 15.06
N PRO A 58 25.78 7.23 14.19
CA PRO A 58 27.22 7.00 14.36
C PRO A 58 27.82 7.61 15.64
N ARG A 59 27.06 8.45 16.36
CA ARG A 59 27.46 9.05 17.65
C ARG A 59 26.90 8.25 18.84
N GLY A 60 26.26 7.11 18.59
CA GLY A 60 25.68 6.24 19.61
C GLY A 60 24.30 6.70 20.12
N ARG A 61 23.63 7.66 19.47
CA ARG A 61 22.32 8.15 19.90
C ARG A 61 21.21 7.33 19.26
N SER A 62 20.29 6.83 20.09
CA SER A 62 19.08 6.17 19.63
C SER A 62 18.07 7.18 19.10
N PHE A 63 17.37 6.83 18.03
CA PHE A 63 16.20 7.53 17.52
C PHE A 63 15.25 6.56 16.84
N LEU A 64 13.98 6.95 16.72
CA LEU A 64 12.95 6.16 16.05
C LEU A 64 12.78 6.60 14.60
N LEU A 65 12.79 5.62 13.69
CA LEU A 65 12.38 5.78 12.32
C LEU A 65 10.92 5.34 12.18
N HIS A 66 10.03 6.30 11.96
CA HIS A 66 8.60 6.02 11.84
C HIS A 66 8.25 5.49 10.45
N GLY A 67 7.58 4.34 10.37
CA GLY A 67 7.10 3.76 9.11
C GLY A 67 6.15 4.70 8.37
N LYS A 68 5.30 5.45 9.09
CA LYS A 68 4.40 6.46 8.50
C LYS A 68 5.12 7.56 7.71
N ASP A 69 6.37 7.86 8.03
CA ASP A 69 7.15 8.88 7.31
C ASP A 69 7.49 8.44 5.88
N LEU A 70 7.56 7.13 5.63
CA LEU A 70 7.79 6.52 4.32
C LEU A 70 6.56 6.55 3.42
N CYS A 71 5.37 6.72 3.99
CA CYS A 71 4.13 6.91 3.23
C CYS A 71 3.65 8.37 3.25
N ASN A 72 4.45 9.29 3.82
CA ASN A 72 4.09 10.70 3.92
C ASN A 72 4.07 11.37 2.55
N GLU A 73 3.03 12.17 2.30
CA GLU A 73 2.80 12.86 1.02
C GLU A 73 3.97 13.75 0.59
N ARG A 74 4.57 14.49 1.52
CA ARG A 74 5.73 15.36 1.22
C ARG A 74 6.96 14.54 0.85
N THR A 75 7.19 13.41 1.51
CA THR A 75 8.30 12.51 1.18
C THR A 75 8.08 11.89 -0.20
N TRP A 76 6.86 11.42 -0.48
CA TRP A 76 6.47 10.83 -1.75
C TRP A 76 6.64 11.81 -2.92
N ASN A 77 6.14 13.03 -2.80
CA ASN A 77 6.23 14.04 -3.86
C ASN A 77 7.68 14.47 -4.14
N LYS A 78 8.53 14.55 -3.10
CA LYS A 78 9.98 14.77 -3.31
C LYS A 78 10.65 13.63 -4.06
N PHE A 79 10.22 12.39 -3.82
CA PHE A 79 10.72 11.24 -4.55
C PHE A 79 10.30 11.28 -6.02
N LEU A 80 9.01 11.46 -6.31
CA LEU A 80 8.51 11.56 -7.68
C LEU A 80 9.20 12.68 -8.47
N ALA A 81 9.39 13.85 -7.85
CA ALA A 81 10.10 14.98 -8.45
C ALA A 81 11.60 14.70 -8.72
N SER A 82 12.17 13.66 -8.12
CA SER A 82 13.56 13.28 -8.32
C SER A 82 13.77 12.26 -9.46
N LEU A 83 12.68 11.72 -10.01
CA LEU A 83 12.73 10.75 -11.10
C LEU A 83 13.02 11.47 -12.43
N PRO A 84 13.84 10.88 -13.32
CA PRO A 84 14.21 11.52 -14.58
C PRO A 84 13.03 11.66 -15.55
N HIS A 85 12.03 10.78 -15.43
CA HIS A 85 10.83 10.77 -16.24
C HIS A 85 9.59 10.55 -15.35
N PRO A 86 8.43 11.11 -15.72
CA PRO A 86 7.16 10.78 -15.08
C PRO A 86 6.92 9.27 -15.12
N VAL A 87 6.54 8.69 -13.99
CA VAL A 87 6.20 7.26 -13.89
C VAL A 87 4.68 7.13 -13.95
N ASN A 88 4.20 6.17 -14.73
CA ASN A 88 2.79 5.81 -14.73
C ASN A 88 2.45 5.08 -13.42
N LEU A 89 1.67 5.73 -12.54
CA LEU A 89 1.24 5.13 -11.27
C LEU A 89 -0.04 4.29 -11.42
N LEU A 90 -0.54 4.05 -12.64
CA LEU A 90 -1.79 3.32 -12.88
C LEU A 90 -1.59 1.84 -13.24
N SER A 91 -0.37 1.31 -13.14
CA SER A 91 -0.11 -0.13 -13.30
C SER A 91 0.72 -0.69 -12.14
N LEU A 92 0.12 -1.55 -11.33
CA LEU A 92 0.78 -2.29 -10.25
C LEU A 92 1.76 -3.32 -10.80
N THR A 93 1.33 -4.07 -11.82
CA THR A 93 2.13 -5.15 -12.43
C THR A 93 3.45 -4.64 -12.99
N GLN A 94 3.43 -3.49 -13.68
CA GLN A 94 4.61 -2.90 -14.29
C GLN A 94 5.44 -2.08 -13.30
N ASN A 95 4.81 -1.35 -12.38
CA ASN A 95 5.51 -0.30 -11.63
C ASN A 95 5.78 -0.60 -10.16
N ALA A 96 5.01 -1.47 -9.48
CA ALA A 96 5.12 -1.60 -8.02
C ALA A 96 6.53 -1.99 -7.56
N GLU A 97 7.11 -3.05 -8.15
CA GLU A 97 8.44 -3.54 -7.78
C GLU A 97 9.58 -2.61 -8.23
N PRO A 98 9.65 -2.14 -9.50
CA PRO A 98 10.65 -1.16 -9.91
C PRO A 98 10.59 0.13 -9.08
N LEU A 99 9.39 0.63 -8.80
CA LEU A 99 9.20 1.86 -8.04
C LEU A 99 9.59 1.69 -6.57
N ALA A 100 9.30 0.54 -5.95
CA ALA A 100 9.78 0.21 -4.60
C ALA A 100 11.30 0.18 -4.52
N ARG A 101 11.98 -0.39 -5.52
CA ARG A 101 13.45 -0.39 -5.59
C ARG A 101 14.03 1.01 -5.77
N LEU A 102 13.45 1.80 -6.67
CA LEU A 102 13.86 3.20 -6.87
C LEU A 102 13.63 4.04 -5.61
N TYR A 103 12.50 3.84 -4.94
CA TYR A 103 12.15 4.58 -3.73
C TYR A 103 13.10 4.27 -2.58
N ARG A 104 13.39 2.99 -2.33
CA ARG A 104 14.42 2.56 -1.36
C ARG A 104 15.78 3.17 -1.64
N THR A 105 16.22 3.08 -2.89
CA THR A 105 17.51 3.60 -3.32
C THR A 105 17.59 5.10 -3.07
N TRP A 106 16.54 5.85 -3.44
CA TRP A 106 16.47 7.29 -3.22
C TRP A 106 16.47 7.66 -1.73
N LEU A 107 15.73 6.95 -0.89
CA LEU A 107 15.69 7.19 0.56
C LEU A 107 17.07 7.06 1.20
N ILE A 108 17.83 6.01 0.87
CA ILE A 108 19.17 5.74 1.41
C ILE A 108 20.21 6.72 0.81
N THR A 109 20.11 7.04 -0.48
CA THR A 109 21.18 7.78 -1.17
C THR A 109 20.96 9.29 -1.19
N LYS A 110 19.73 9.78 -1.38
CA LYS A 110 19.44 11.18 -1.72
C LYS A 110 18.54 11.93 -0.73
N TYR A 111 17.74 11.25 0.09
CA TYR A 111 16.73 11.94 0.90
C TYR A 111 17.25 12.49 2.24
N THR A 112 17.49 11.63 3.22
CA THR A 112 17.96 12.03 4.56
C THR A 112 18.95 11.02 5.11
N GLN A 113 19.90 11.47 5.94
CA GLN A 113 20.97 10.60 6.45
C GLN A 113 20.46 9.46 7.34
N ARG A 114 19.28 9.60 7.98
CA ARG A 114 18.73 8.59 8.90
C ARG A 114 18.56 7.20 8.27
N TYR A 115 18.26 7.13 6.97
CA TYR A 115 18.09 5.86 6.26
C TYR A 115 19.42 5.16 5.95
N ARG A 116 20.56 5.86 6.07
CA ARG A 116 21.90 5.27 5.88
C ARG A 116 22.39 4.50 7.12
N TRP A 117 21.67 4.60 8.23
CA TRP A 117 22.02 3.94 9.49
C TRP A 117 21.29 2.59 9.68
N LEU A 118 20.63 2.09 8.63
CA LEU A 118 20.12 0.72 8.57
C LEU A 118 21.31 -0.24 8.51
N SER A 119 21.72 -0.75 9.67
CA SER A 119 22.98 -1.48 9.85
C SER A 119 22.84 -2.99 10.04
N THR A 120 21.64 -3.49 10.35
CA THR A 120 21.39 -4.92 10.60
C THR A 120 20.53 -5.54 9.50
N PRO A 121 20.61 -6.87 9.27
CA PRO A 121 19.71 -7.55 8.34
C PRO A 121 18.23 -7.34 8.67
N ALA A 122 17.88 -7.28 9.95
CA ALA A 122 16.51 -7.01 10.40
C ALA A 122 16.03 -5.61 10.02
N HIS A 123 16.89 -4.58 10.18
CA HIS A 123 16.56 -3.21 9.78
C HIS A 123 16.32 -3.10 8.28
N ILE A 124 17.17 -3.75 7.49
CA ILE A 124 17.04 -3.78 6.03
C ILE A 124 15.73 -4.50 5.67
N HIS A 125 15.47 -5.69 6.22
CA HIS A 125 14.24 -6.44 5.94
C HIS A 125 12.96 -5.65 6.23
N TRP A 126 12.89 -5.03 7.42
CA TRP A 126 11.78 -4.13 7.78
C TRP A 126 11.63 -3.01 6.75
N PHE A 127 12.74 -2.34 6.42
CA PHE A 127 12.73 -1.21 5.48
C PHE A 127 12.25 -1.62 4.09
N GLU A 128 12.63 -2.82 3.63
CA GLU A 128 12.16 -3.38 2.36
C GLU A 128 10.65 -3.62 2.33
N GLN A 129 10.12 -4.24 3.38
CA GLN A 129 8.68 -4.51 3.49
C GLN A 129 7.87 -3.22 3.60
N VAL A 130 8.30 -2.28 4.45
CA VAL A 130 7.59 -1.03 4.67
C VAL A 130 7.60 -0.16 3.41
N THR A 131 8.70 -0.09 2.69
CA THR A 131 8.77 0.69 1.44
C THR A 131 7.97 0.08 0.30
N ALA A 132 7.96 -1.26 0.17
CA ALA A 132 7.08 -1.94 -0.78
C ALA A 132 5.61 -1.63 -0.48
N LEU A 133 5.20 -1.74 0.79
CA LEU A 133 3.84 -1.45 1.21
C LEU A 133 3.45 0.02 0.99
N ALA A 134 4.38 0.95 1.25
CA ALA A 134 4.16 2.38 1.00
C ALA A 134 3.94 2.65 -0.49
N VAL A 135 4.74 2.04 -1.37
CA VAL A 135 4.58 2.18 -2.83
C VAL A 135 3.26 1.61 -3.30
N ILE A 136 2.88 0.41 -2.85
CA ILE A 136 1.60 -0.21 -3.20
C ILE A 136 0.44 0.70 -2.79
N ARG A 137 0.48 1.24 -1.57
CA ARG A 137 -0.54 2.17 -1.10
C ARG A 137 -0.60 3.41 -1.98
N LYS A 138 0.54 4.00 -2.34
CA LYS A 138 0.59 5.21 -3.19
C LYS A 138 0.10 4.96 -4.61
N VAL A 139 0.39 3.79 -5.17
CA VAL A 139 -0.14 3.36 -6.47
C VAL A 139 -1.67 3.20 -6.41
N MET A 140 -2.18 2.54 -5.37
CA MET A 140 -3.63 2.40 -5.17
C MET A 140 -4.34 3.75 -4.94
N GLU A 141 -3.73 4.65 -4.16
CA GLU A 141 -4.23 6.02 -3.94
C GLU A 141 -4.25 6.82 -5.26
N ALA A 142 -3.21 6.68 -6.10
CA ALA A 142 -3.16 7.31 -7.42
C ALA A 142 -4.23 6.75 -8.38
N LYS A 143 -4.42 5.43 -8.42
CA LYS A 143 -5.51 4.80 -9.17
C LYS A 143 -6.88 5.31 -8.72
N HIS A 144 -7.12 5.41 -7.41
CA HIS A 144 -8.35 5.99 -6.87
C HIS A 144 -8.53 7.45 -7.26
N HIS A 145 -7.46 8.25 -7.22
CA HIS A 145 -7.52 9.65 -7.64
C HIS A 145 -7.95 9.79 -9.10
N ALA A 146 -7.28 9.05 -10.00
CA ALA A 146 -7.61 9.05 -11.43
C ALA A 146 -9.04 8.57 -11.69
N TRP A 147 -9.48 7.51 -11.00
CA TRP A 147 -10.84 6.99 -11.14
C TRP A 147 -11.91 8.00 -10.68
N THR A 148 -11.72 8.60 -9.50
CA THR A 148 -12.74 9.45 -8.86
C THR A 148 -12.76 10.87 -9.41
N TYR A 149 -11.59 11.49 -9.57
CA TYR A 149 -11.49 12.93 -9.85
C TYR A 149 -11.16 13.24 -11.31
N GLU A 150 -10.49 12.33 -12.01
CA GLU A 150 -10.18 12.48 -13.44
C GLU A 150 -11.16 11.72 -14.34
N GLN A 151 -12.13 11.00 -13.75
CA GLN A 151 -13.12 10.19 -14.46
C GLN A 151 -12.48 9.13 -15.37
N ASN A 152 -11.29 8.64 -15.00
CA ASN A 152 -10.59 7.60 -15.75
C ASN A 152 -11.10 6.22 -15.34
N GLU A 153 -12.12 5.73 -16.06
CA GLU A 153 -12.71 4.39 -15.83
C GLU A 153 -11.69 3.23 -15.99
N HIS A 154 -10.56 3.47 -16.67
CA HIS A 154 -9.50 2.49 -16.89
C HIS A 154 -8.37 2.57 -15.86
N ALA A 155 -8.48 3.45 -14.84
CA ALA A 155 -7.49 3.53 -13.77
C ALA A 155 -7.39 2.22 -12.97
N PHE A 156 -8.51 1.50 -12.83
CA PHE A 156 -8.56 0.15 -12.28
C PHE A 156 -8.90 -0.88 -13.37
N ALA A 157 -8.23 -2.03 -13.31
CA ALA A 157 -8.57 -3.19 -14.12
C ALA A 157 -9.78 -3.95 -13.54
N ASP A 158 -9.96 -3.90 -12.21
CA ASP A 158 -11.07 -4.47 -11.45
C ASP A 158 -11.95 -3.37 -10.81
N ALA A 159 -13.18 -3.24 -11.30
CA ALA A 159 -14.16 -2.29 -10.77
C ALA A 159 -14.56 -2.57 -9.31
N TRP A 160 -14.48 -3.83 -8.86
CA TRP A 160 -14.72 -4.17 -7.46
C TRP A 160 -13.62 -3.57 -6.58
N CYS A 161 -12.35 -3.66 -7.00
CA CYS A 161 -11.24 -3.01 -6.30
C CYS A 161 -11.38 -1.50 -6.26
N ALA A 162 -11.84 -0.86 -7.34
CA ALA A 162 -12.10 0.58 -7.36
C ALA A 162 -13.13 0.99 -6.30
N THR A 163 -14.24 0.25 -6.21
CA THR A 163 -15.31 0.47 -5.24
C THR A 163 -14.82 0.30 -3.79
N GLU A 164 -14.12 -0.79 -3.51
CA GLU A 164 -13.57 -1.04 -2.17
C GLU A 164 -12.50 -0.03 -1.78
N MET A 165 -11.66 0.41 -2.73
CA MET A 165 -10.69 1.46 -2.49
C MET A 165 -11.37 2.79 -2.20
N SER A 166 -12.48 3.11 -2.87
CA SER A 166 -13.28 4.31 -2.57
C SER A 166 -13.83 4.27 -1.15
N ASN A 167 -14.43 3.15 -0.74
CA ASN A 167 -14.89 2.92 0.63
C ASN A 167 -13.74 3.10 1.65
N LEU A 168 -12.56 2.58 1.35
CA LEU A 168 -11.38 2.73 2.20
C LEU A 168 -10.92 4.20 2.31
N MET A 169 -10.95 4.96 1.21
CA MET A 169 -10.57 6.38 1.21
C MET A 169 -11.55 7.23 2.02
N VAL A 170 -12.85 6.91 1.97
CA VAL A 170 -13.84 7.51 2.87
C VAL A 170 -13.49 7.22 4.33
N LEU A 171 -13.27 5.96 4.71
CA LEU A 171 -12.90 5.59 6.08
C LEU A 171 -11.60 6.26 6.56
N SER A 172 -10.63 6.41 5.66
CA SER A 172 -9.38 7.14 5.91
C SER A 172 -9.65 8.61 6.24
N ALA A 173 -10.46 9.29 5.41
CA ALA A 173 -10.84 10.67 5.63
C ALA A 173 -11.61 10.84 6.96
N MET A 174 -12.55 9.95 7.25
CA MET A 174 -13.28 9.92 8.53
C MET A 174 -12.34 9.83 9.73
N THR A 175 -11.37 8.92 9.67
CA THR A 175 -10.41 8.71 10.76
C THR A 175 -9.57 9.96 11.00
N ALA A 176 -9.18 10.66 9.93
CA ALA A 176 -8.42 11.91 10.03
C ALA A 176 -9.27 13.05 10.65
N GLU A 177 -10.54 13.17 10.26
CA GLU A 177 -11.43 14.19 10.82
C GLU A 177 -11.76 13.92 12.29
N ILE A 178 -11.97 12.65 12.69
CA ILE A 178 -12.11 12.27 14.11
C ILE A 178 -10.86 12.66 14.90
N ALA A 179 -9.67 12.36 14.38
CA ALA A 179 -8.42 12.71 15.06
C ALA A 179 -8.26 14.23 15.25
N LYS A 180 -8.64 15.02 14.23
CA LYS A 180 -8.67 16.50 14.33
C LYS A 180 -9.69 16.95 15.38
N ALA A 181 -10.91 16.41 15.36
CA ALA A 181 -11.94 16.74 16.33
C ALA A 181 -11.47 16.46 17.76
N ILE A 182 -10.88 15.28 18.03
CA ILE A 182 -10.30 14.94 19.34
C ILE A 182 -9.22 15.95 19.75
N HIS A 183 -8.33 16.31 18.83
CA HIS A 183 -7.30 17.31 19.11
C HIS A 183 -7.90 18.68 19.49
N HIS A 184 -8.98 19.09 18.82
CA HIS A 184 -9.71 20.30 19.16
C HIS A 184 -10.48 20.19 20.48
N ILE A 185 -11.12 19.06 20.79
CA ILE A 185 -11.75 18.79 22.10
C ILE A 185 -10.74 19.02 23.24
N VAL A 186 -9.54 18.44 23.11
CA VAL A 186 -8.50 18.55 24.13
C VAL A 186 -8.01 19.99 24.33
N LYS A 187 -8.04 20.81 23.27
CA LYS A 187 -7.56 22.20 23.32
C LYS A 187 -8.66 23.23 23.63
N GLN A 188 -9.89 22.99 23.20
CA GLN A 188 -11.01 23.95 23.20
C GLN A 188 -12.35 23.19 23.34
N PRO A 189 -12.69 22.70 24.54
CA PRO A 189 -13.81 21.78 24.74
C PRO A 189 -15.19 22.35 24.37
N GLU A 190 -15.40 23.66 24.57
CA GLU A 190 -16.69 24.32 24.31
C GLU A 190 -17.06 24.38 22.82
N GLN A 191 -16.08 24.44 21.91
CA GLN A 191 -16.32 24.42 20.46
C GLN A 191 -16.47 23.00 19.90
N ALA A 192 -16.10 22.00 20.70
CA ALA A 192 -15.90 20.66 20.19
C ALA A 192 -17.20 19.88 20.05
N LYS A 193 -18.24 20.23 20.81
CA LYS A 193 -19.57 19.61 20.70
C LYS A 193 -20.18 19.81 19.32
N GLU A 194 -20.18 21.03 18.81
CA GLU A 194 -20.72 21.37 17.49
C GLU A 194 -19.92 20.69 16.36
N MET A 195 -18.60 20.63 16.49
CA MET A 195 -17.74 19.92 15.52
C MET A 195 -18.00 18.41 15.50
N ILE A 196 -18.23 17.80 16.67
CA ILE A 196 -18.57 16.37 16.76
C ILE A 196 -19.94 16.11 16.14
N GLU A 197 -20.94 16.94 16.42
CA GLU A 197 -22.28 16.82 15.84
C GLU A 197 -22.24 16.98 14.32
N GLN A 198 -21.56 17.99 13.79
CA GLN A 198 -21.36 18.18 12.34
C GLN A 198 -20.63 17.00 11.70
N LEU A 199 -19.60 16.45 12.38
CA LEU A 199 -18.90 15.26 11.92
C LEU A 199 -19.87 14.08 11.85
N PHE A 200 -20.62 13.77 12.92
CA PHE A 200 -21.57 12.67 12.93
C PHE A 200 -22.66 12.83 11.87
N ASP A 201 -23.18 14.03 11.65
CA ASP A 201 -24.22 14.28 10.64
C ASP A 201 -23.70 14.12 9.20
N ALA A 202 -22.50 14.64 8.90
CA ALA A 202 -21.85 14.45 7.62
C ALA A 202 -21.61 12.95 7.34
N GLN A 203 -21.15 12.22 8.35
CA GLN A 203 -20.90 10.78 8.23
C GLN A 203 -22.19 9.97 8.14
N ALA A 204 -23.22 10.31 8.91
CA ALA A 204 -24.52 9.65 8.85
C ALA A 204 -25.21 9.87 7.50
N THR A 205 -24.97 11.02 6.84
CA THR A 205 -25.44 11.30 5.49
C THR A 205 -24.68 10.45 4.47
N HIS A 206 -23.35 10.45 4.53
CA HIS A 206 -22.51 9.63 3.66
C HIS A 206 -22.84 8.13 3.79
N LEU A 207 -23.02 7.62 5.00
CA LEU A 207 -23.38 6.22 5.27
C LEU A 207 -24.79 5.86 4.78
N ARG A 208 -25.71 6.83 4.74
CA ARG A 208 -27.07 6.64 4.19
C ARG A 208 -27.06 6.60 2.66
N GLU A 209 -26.25 7.45 2.04
CA GLU A 209 -26.11 7.51 0.58
C GLU A 209 -25.28 6.34 0.03
N ASN A 210 -24.29 5.87 0.81
CA ASN A 210 -23.39 4.79 0.46
C ASN A 210 -23.37 3.73 1.57
N PRO A 211 -24.44 2.93 1.72
CA PRO A 211 -24.52 1.92 2.77
C PRO A 211 -23.45 0.84 2.54
N PHE A 212 -22.50 0.74 3.48
CA PHE A 212 -21.44 -0.29 3.52
C PHE A 212 -21.98 -1.75 3.58
N HIS A 213 -23.30 -1.94 3.61
CA HIS A 213 -23.96 -3.23 3.79
C HIS A 213 -24.07 -4.10 2.53
N MET A 214 -23.67 -3.62 1.36
CA MET A 214 -23.47 -4.52 0.22
C MET A 214 -22.01 -4.92 0.14
N ARG A 215 -21.58 -5.87 0.99
CA ARG A 215 -20.43 -6.72 0.65
C ARG A 215 -20.80 -7.45 -0.63
N GLN A 216 -20.55 -6.82 -1.78
CA GLN A 216 -20.69 -7.50 -3.04
C GLN A 216 -19.75 -8.70 -2.98
N PRO A 217 -20.25 -9.91 -3.24
CA PRO A 217 -19.40 -11.09 -3.24
C PRO A 217 -18.25 -10.83 -4.22
N LEU A 218 -17.03 -11.15 -3.79
CA LEU A 218 -15.84 -10.98 -4.61
C LEU A 218 -16.08 -11.66 -5.98
N PRO A 219 -16.13 -10.91 -7.10
CA PRO A 219 -16.42 -11.50 -8.39
C PRO A 219 -15.32 -12.51 -8.75
N PRO A 220 -15.63 -13.69 -9.30
CA PRO A 220 -14.60 -14.63 -9.70
C PRO A 220 -13.71 -14.02 -10.81
N LEU A 221 -12.39 -14.28 -10.75
CA LEU A 221 -11.48 -13.99 -11.84
C LEU A 221 -11.20 -15.26 -12.66
N PRO A 222 -10.90 -15.14 -13.96
CA PRO A 222 -10.34 -16.25 -14.72
C PRO A 222 -9.01 -16.70 -14.09
N PRO A 223 -8.61 -17.98 -14.25
CA PRO A 223 -7.32 -18.45 -13.74
C PRO A 223 -6.16 -17.67 -14.38
N LEU A 224 -5.06 -17.53 -13.64
CA LEU A 224 -3.83 -16.96 -14.20
C LEU A 224 -3.32 -17.83 -15.37
N PRO A 225 -2.83 -17.23 -16.46
CA PRO A 225 -2.17 -17.96 -17.53
C PRO A 225 -0.97 -18.77 -17.00
N GLU A 226 -0.74 -19.93 -17.61
CA GLU A 226 0.32 -20.85 -17.17
C GLU A 226 1.71 -20.18 -17.25
N GLY A 227 2.47 -20.25 -16.15
CA GLY A 227 3.81 -19.66 -16.06
C GLY A 227 3.87 -18.18 -15.64
N VAL A 228 2.73 -17.51 -15.44
CA VAL A 228 2.72 -16.10 -15.00
C VAL A 228 2.60 -15.99 -13.47
N ALA A 229 3.52 -15.23 -12.87
CA ALA A 229 3.53 -14.94 -11.44
C ALA A 229 3.29 -13.45 -11.17
N LEU A 230 2.66 -13.15 -10.04
CA LEU A 230 2.45 -11.77 -9.58
C LEU A 230 3.77 -11.17 -9.05
N PRO A 231 3.96 -9.85 -9.16
CA PRO A 231 5.14 -9.17 -8.62
C PRO A 231 5.39 -9.50 -7.15
N GLN A 232 6.65 -9.78 -6.79
CA GLN A 232 7.02 -10.15 -5.42
C GLN A 232 6.66 -9.07 -4.39
N ALA A 233 6.71 -7.78 -4.75
CA ALA A 233 6.25 -6.68 -3.92
C ALA A 233 4.81 -6.88 -3.40
N LEU A 234 3.94 -7.54 -4.18
CA LEU A 234 2.54 -7.76 -3.85
C LEU A 234 2.31 -9.03 -3.01
N LEU A 235 3.32 -9.89 -2.90
CA LEU A 235 3.25 -11.09 -2.08
C LEU A 235 3.62 -10.73 -0.63
N PRO A 236 2.74 -10.95 0.36
CA PRO A 236 3.13 -10.81 1.75
C PRO A 236 4.24 -11.82 2.05
N ARG A 237 5.47 -11.33 2.27
CA ARG A 237 6.54 -12.14 2.85
C ARG A 237 6.21 -12.34 4.32
N ILE A 238 5.33 -13.30 4.61
CA ILE A 238 5.12 -13.79 5.96
C ILE A 238 6.46 -14.40 6.38
N ALA A 239 7.23 -13.68 7.18
CA ALA A 239 8.38 -14.25 7.85
C ALA A 239 7.84 -15.27 8.85
N HIS A 240 7.87 -16.55 8.48
CA HIS A 240 7.90 -17.62 9.47
C HIS A 240 9.26 -17.49 10.18
N HIS A 241 9.29 -16.69 11.25
CA HIS A 241 10.30 -16.87 12.28
C HIS A 241 10.00 -18.20 12.96
N THR A 242 10.55 -19.27 12.44
CA THR A 242 10.70 -20.51 13.19
C THR A 242 11.72 -20.20 14.29
N GLU A 243 11.23 -19.89 15.48
CA GLU A 243 12.03 -19.92 16.71
C GLU A 243 12.48 -21.37 16.94
N GLU A 244 13.62 -21.76 16.37
CA GLU A 244 14.43 -22.83 16.94
C GLU A 244 15.37 -22.21 17.96
N ALA A 245 14.79 -21.78 19.08
CA ALA A 245 15.49 -21.41 20.30
C ALA A 245 15.12 -22.42 21.38
N GLU A 246 15.49 -23.69 21.23
CA GLU A 246 15.48 -24.66 22.33
C GLU A 246 16.45 -25.82 22.04
N ALA A 247 17.75 -25.52 22.04
CA ALA A 247 18.80 -26.54 22.20
C ALA A 247 20.01 -25.96 22.94
N SER A 248 19.76 -25.29 24.06
CA SER A 248 20.80 -24.85 24.98
C SER A 248 20.28 -24.75 26.42
N SER A 249 19.79 -25.88 26.95
CA SER A 249 19.53 -26.02 28.39
C SER A 249 19.41 -27.50 28.78
N SER A 250 20.54 -28.17 29.01
CA SER A 250 20.65 -29.22 30.04
C SER A 250 22.10 -29.68 30.24
N VAL A 251 22.85 -28.91 31.04
CA VAL A 251 23.90 -29.50 31.87
C VAL A 251 23.79 -28.89 33.27
N SER A 252 23.82 -29.76 34.28
CA SER A 252 24.10 -29.53 35.69
C SER A 252 22.88 -29.43 36.64
N GLY A 253 22.43 -30.59 37.09
CA GLY A 253 21.90 -30.79 38.44
C GLY A 253 22.55 -32.05 39.02
N LYS A 254 23.54 -31.86 39.90
CA LYS A 254 24.06 -32.91 40.79
C LYS A 254 23.04 -33.13 41.89
N GLU A 255 22.71 -34.39 42.15
CA GLU A 255 22.78 -35.05 43.47
C GLU A 255 22.81 -36.56 43.26
#